data_AF-A0A925ZBE3-F1
#
_entry.id   AF-A0A925ZBE3-F1
#
_cell.length_a   1.000
_cell.length_b   1.000
_cell.length_c   1.000
_cell.angle_alpha   90.00
_cell.angle_beta   90.00
_cell.angle_gamma   90.00
#
_symmetry.space_group_name_H-M   'P 1'
#
loop_
_entity.id
_entity.type
_entity.pdbx_description
1 polymer ?
#
loop_
_entity_poly.entity_id
_entity_poly.type
_entity_poly.pdbx_seq_one_letter_code
_entity_poly.pdbx_strand_id
1 'polypeptide(L)'
;MNSVFLLESYINALPQELPYEVKKNSVISIVKATNSDLNQLLSEGENRIKVLNIFMNDFQKSLNLSVVEDKSEIFKLTKMIDEYKIHIFEKETMLEEQKNIVKFESNKFNNIIDFFNNDNKH
;
A
#
# COMPACT_ATOMS: atom_id res chain seq x y z
N MET A 1 32.38 26.43 -3.10
CA MET A 1 32.26 24.99 -2.79
C MET A 1 32.74 24.79 -1.36
N ASN A 2 31.86 24.93 -0.36
CA ASN A 2 32.16 24.61 1.04
C ASN A 2 31.11 23.59 1.48
N SER A 3 31.43 22.30 1.42
CA SER A 3 30.52 21.22 1.81
C SER A 3 31.27 20.14 2.55
N VAL A 4 30.56 19.40 3.41
CA VAL A 4 31.08 18.23 4.13
C VAL A 4 31.79 17.22 3.22
N PHE A 5 31.43 17.13 1.93
CA PHE A 5 32.11 16.30 0.92
C PHE A 5 33.58 16.68 0.66
N LEU A 6 33.98 17.91 0.99
CA LEU A 6 35.37 18.32 0.94
C LEU A 6 36.19 17.62 2.04
N LEU A 7 35.60 17.42 3.23
CA LEU A 7 36.22 16.65 4.30
C LEU A 7 36.39 15.18 3.89
N GLU A 8 35.38 14.60 3.24
CA GLU A 8 35.46 13.25 2.67
C GLU A 8 36.59 13.15 1.62
N SER A 9 36.71 14.14 0.74
CA SER A 9 37.77 14.19 -0.27
C SER A 9 39.16 14.22 0.39
N TYR A 10 39.34 15.01 1.46
CA TYR A 10 40.59 15.04 2.22
C TYR A 10 40.87 13.73 2.96
N ILE A 11 39.84 13.11 3.55
CA ILE A 11 39.97 11.79 4.20
C ILE A 11 40.44 10.74 3.18
N ASN A 12 39.86 10.73 1.99
CA ASN A 12 40.15 9.76 0.93
C ASN A 12 41.50 9.99 0.25
N ALA A 13 42.05 11.21 0.32
CA ALA A 13 43.38 11.51 -0.17
C ALA A 13 44.51 11.02 0.75
N LEU A 14 44.19 10.61 1.99
CA LEU A 14 45.17 10.12 2.96
C LEU A 14 45.34 8.59 2.88
N PRO A 15 46.55 8.05 3.15
CA PRO A 15 46.76 6.60 3.20
C PRO A 15 45.80 5.89 4.18
N GLN A 16 45.26 4.73 3.77
CA GLN A 16 44.24 4.04 4.55
C GLN A 16 44.78 3.50 5.89
N GLU A 17 46.03 3.04 5.91
CA GLU A 17 46.73 2.46 7.07
C GLU A 17 47.05 3.45 8.20
N LEU A 18 46.81 4.76 8.01
CA LEU A 18 47.10 5.75 9.05
C LEU A 18 46.21 5.55 10.30
N PRO A 19 46.79 5.65 11.52
CA PRO A 19 46.01 5.68 12.75
C PRO A 19 44.95 6.78 12.70
N TYR A 20 43.77 6.52 13.28
CA TYR A 20 42.62 7.42 13.23
C TYR A 20 42.95 8.87 13.64
N GLU A 21 43.63 9.06 14.77
CA GLU A 21 44.01 10.39 15.26
C GLU A 21 44.98 11.11 14.32
N VAL A 22 45.90 10.38 13.69
CA VAL A 22 46.83 10.97 12.69
C VAL A 22 46.06 11.39 11.45
N LYS A 23 45.11 10.56 10.99
CA LYS A 23 44.25 10.88 9.85
C LYS A 23 43.38 12.11 10.13
N LYS A 24 42.72 12.16 11.29
CA LYS A 24 41.89 13.30 11.73
C LYS A 24 42.70 14.61 11.81
N ASN A 25 43.85 14.59 12.47
CA ASN A 25 44.71 15.77 12.60
C ASN A 25 45.28 16.23 11.25
N SER A 26 45.57 15.29 10.35
CA SER A 26 46.01 15.60 8.98
C SER A 26 44.92 16.32 8.20
N VAL A 27 43.67 15.84 8.24
CA VAL A 27 42.53 16.52 7.61
C VAL A 27 42.31 17.92 8.19
N ILE A 28 42.36 18.08 9.51
CA ILE A 28 42.24 19.41 10.16
C ILE A 28 43.35 20.36 9.67
N SER A 29 44.57 19.85 9.51
CA SER A 29 45.70 20.64 9.01
C SER A 29 45.51 21.06 7.54
N ILE A 30 44.99 20.16 6.70
CA ILE A 30 44.64 20.47 5.29
C ILE A 30 43.54 21.53 5.24
N VAL A 31 42.50 21.42 6.05
CA VAL A 31 41.40 22.40 6.14
C VAL A 31 41.93 23.79 6.51
N LYS A 32 42.82 23.86 7.50
CA LYS A 32 43.49 25.13 7.89
C LYS A 32 44.37 25.69 6.78
N ALA A 33 45.18 24.84 6.12
CA ALA A 33 46.08 25.26 5.06
C ALA A 33 45.34 25.77 3.80
N THR A 34 44.14 25.25 3.56
CA THR A 34 43.27 25.67 2.45
C THR A 34 42.35 26.84 2.80
N ASN A 35 42.53 27.45 3.98
CA ASN A 35 41.72 28.55 4.50
C ASN A 35 40.20 28.24 4.49
N SER A 36 39.85 26.97 4.69
CA SER A 36 38.48 26.49 4.80
C SER A 36 38.04 26.48 6.28
N ASP A 37 36.75 26.74 6.54
CA ASP A 37 36.19 26.73 7.90
C ASP A 37 35.61 25.35 8.24
N LEU A 38 36.30 24.61 9.12
CA LEU A 38 35.86 23.28 9.58
C LEU A 38 34.46 23.31 10.19
N ASN A 39 34.13 24.33 10.99
CA ASN A 39 32.83 24.42 11.64
C ASN A 39 31.72 24.65 10.61
N GLN A 40 31.99 25.46 9.59
CA GLN A 40 31.08 25.66 8.47
C GLN A 40 30.81 24.34 7.72
N LEU A 41 31.87 23.56 7.43
CA LEU A 41 31.74 22.29 6.72
C LEU A 41 30.95 21.25 7.54
N LEU A 42 31.20 21.17 8.85
CA LEU A 42 30.46 20.28 9.75
C LEU A 42 29.00 20.71 9.89
N SER A 43 28.73 22.00 10.10
CA SER A 43 27.36 22.54 10.18
C SER A 43 26.57 22.31 8.89
N GLU A 44 27.21 22.41 7.73
CA GLU A 44 26.60 22.07 6.44
C GLU A 44 26.18 20.58 6.38
N GLY A 45 27.05 19.68 6.85
CA GLY A 45 26.74 18.26 6.98
C GLY A 45 25.57 17.98 7.93
N GLU A 46 25.57 18.60 9.11
CA GLU A 46 24.46 18.49 10.08
C GLU A 46 23.13 18.98 9.50
N ASN A 47 23.16 20.11 8.77
CA ASN A 47 21.98 20.64 8.09
C ASN A 47 21.44 19.67 7.03
N ARG A 48 22.32 19.03 6.25
CA ARG A 48 21.90 17.98 5.29
C ARG A 48 21.22 16.81 5.98
N ILE A 49 21.82 16.30 7.06
CA ILE A 49 21.22 15.20 7.85
C ILE A 49 19.84 15.60 8.35
N LYS A 50 19.69 16.82 8.86
CA LYS A 50 18.40 17.35 9.32
C LYS A 50 17.37 17.39 8.19
N VAL A 51 17.74 17.88 7.00
CA VAL A 51 16.86 17.92 5.83
C VAL A 51 16.45 16.51 5.40
N LEU A 52 17.38 15.56 5.36
CA LEU A 52 17.09 14.16 5.02
C LEU A 52 16.11 13.53 6.03
N ASN A 53 16.27 13.80 7.31
CA ASN A 53 15.36 13.31 8.35
C ASN A 53 13.96 13.94 8.24
N ILE A 54 13.87 15.24 7.95
CA ILE A 54 12.58 15.91 7.70
C ILE A 54 11.89 15.28 6.49
N PHE A 55 12.61 15.16 5.38
CA PHE A 55 12.09 14.54 4.16
C PHE A 55 11.55 13.12 4.43
N MET A 56 12.33 12.29 5.12
CA MET A 56 11.91 10.91 5.44
C MET A 56 10.65 10.89 6.29
N ASN A 57 10.57 11.75 7.31
CA ASN A 57 9.39 11.84 8.18
C ASN A 57 8.14 12.28 7.40
N ASP A 58 8.27 13.27 6.51
CA ASP A 58 7.14 13.78 5.73
C ASP A 58 6.70 12.76 4.67
N PHE A 59 7.66 12.09 4.02
CA PHE A 59 7.39 11.00 3.09
C PHE A 59 6.68 9.83 3.78
N GLN A 60 7.15 9.41 4.97
CA GLN A 60 6.51 8.37 5.76
C GLN A 60 5.08 8.74 6.16
N LYS A 61 4.84 9.99 6.58
CA LYS A 61 3.48 10.46 6.89
C LYS A 61 2.57 10.41 5.67
N SER A 62 3.03 10.90 4.52
CA SER A 62 2.26 10.89 3.27
C SER A 62 1.88 9.48 2.85
N LEU A 63 2.84 8.55 2.89
CA LEU A 63 2.57 7.14 2.56
C LEU A 63 1.61 6.50 3.54
N ASN A 64 1.77 6.75 4.84
CA ASN A 64 0.86 6.20 5.84
C ASN A 64 -0.58 6.70 5.65
N LEU A 65 -0.78 7.96 5.26
CA LEU A 65 -2.10 8.50 4.93
C LEU A 65 -2.70 7.77 3.72
N SER A 66 -1.94 7.65 2.63
CA SER A 66 -2.39 6.91 1.43
C SER A 66 -2.76 5.46 1.76
N VAL A 67 -1.94 4.76 2.56
CA VAL A 67 -2.21 3.38 2.98
C VAL A 67 -3.49 3.28 3.82
N VAL A 68 -3.78 4.26 4.66
CA VAL A 68 -5.02 4.29 5.45
C VAL A 68 -6.23 4.52 4.55
N GLU A 69 -6.13 5.42 3.58
CA GLU A 69 -7.18 5.69 2.58
C GLU A 69 -7.47 4.44 1.74
N ASP A 70 -6.45 3.78 1.21
CA ASP A 70 -6.58 2.54 0.43
C ASP A 70 -7.24 1.43 1.25
N LYS A 71 -6.83 1.26 2.52
CA LYS A 71 -7.46 0.27 3.43
C LYS A 71 -8.93 0.59 3.69
N SER A 72 -9.28 1.86 3.82
CA SER A 72 -10.67 2.29 4.00
C SER A 72 -11.51 1.95 2.77
N GLU A 73 -10.96 2.18 1.57
CA GLU A 73 -11.67 1.90 0.33
C GLU A 73 -11.86 0.39 0.10
N ILE A 74 -10.82 -0.42 0.37
CA ILE A 74 -10.92 -1.89 0.37
C ILE A 74 -12.05 -2.35 1.28
N PHE A 75 -12.16 -1.79 2.48
CA PHE A 75 -13.23 -2.14 3.42
C PHE A 75 -14.62 -1.83 2.86
N LYS A 76 -14.82 -0.65 2.27
CA LYS A 76 -16.12 -0.28 1.65
C LYS A 76 -16.48 -1.21 0.50
N LEU A 77 -15.54 -1.46 -0.40
CA LEU A 77 -15.75 -2.32 -1.56
C LEU A 77 -16.07 -3.75 -1.13
N THR A 78 -15.40 -4.26 -0.09
CA THR A 78 -15.67 -5.58 0.47
C THR A 78 -17.10 -5.67 1.02
N LYS A 79 -17.54 -4.64 1.77
CA LYS A 79 -18.92 -4.58 2.27
C LYS A 79 -19.95 -4.60 1.14
N MET A 80 -19.72 -3.83 0.07
CA MET A 80 -20.59 -3.84 -1.10
C MET A 80 -20.65 -5.21 -1.78
N ILE A 81 -19.51 -5.88 -1.91
CA ILE A 81 -19.45 -7.24 -2.47
C ILE A 81 -20.30 -8.19 -1.62
N ASP A 82 -20.21 -8.10 -0.30
CA ASP A 82 -20.98 -8.98 0.59
C ASP A 82 -22.47 -8.69 0.54
N GLU A 83 -22.88 -7.43 0.42
CA GLU A 83 -24.28 -7.03 0.18
C GLU A 83 -24.82 -7.65 -1.14
N TYR A 84 -24.04 -7.58 -2.23
CA TYR A 84 -24.43 -8.20 -3.49
C TYR A 84 -24.51 -9.73 -3.42
N LYS A 85 -23.63 -10.40 -2.66
CA LYS A 85 -23.72 -11.84 -2.44
C LYS A 85 -25.04 -12.23 -1.76
N ILE A 86 -25.46 -11.45 -0.76
CA ILE A 86 -26.76 -11.66 -0.08
C ILE A 86 -27.90 -11.54 -1.09
N HIS A 87 -27.92 -10.46 -1.89
CA HIS A 87 -28.95 -10.27 -2.92
C HIS A 87 -28.99 -11.38 -3.98
N ILE A 88 -27.83 -11.92 -4.37
CA ILE A 88 -27.76 -13.06 -5.29
C ILE A 88 -28.42 -14.27 -4.64
N PHE A 89 -28.03 -14.59 -3.41
CA PHE A 89 -28.57 -15.74 -2.67
C PHE A 89 -30.10 -15.64 -2.48
N GLU A 90 -30.62 -14.47 -2.13
CA GLU A 90 -32.06 -14.23 -2.00
C GLU A 90 -32.80 -14.49 -3.32
N LYS A 91 -32.28 -13.97 -4.44
CA LYS A 91 -32.89 -14.15 -5.76
C LYS A 91 -32.85 -15.59 -6.24
N GLU A 92 -31.74 -16.29 -6.00
CA GLU A 92 -31.62 -17.72 -6.32
C GLU A 92 -32.62 -18.56 -5.51
N THR A 93 -32.76 -18.26 -4.21
CA THR A 93 -33.74 -18.91 -3.34
C THR A 93 -35.17 -18.67 -3.83
N MET A 94 -35.53 -17.41 -4.10
CA MET A 94 -36.86 -17.06 -4.64
C MET A 94 -37.14 -17.77 -5.97
N LEU A 95 -36.15 -17.85 -6.87
CA LEU A 95 -36.30 -18.53 -8.15
C LEU A 95 -36.61 -20.01 -7.96
N GLU A 96 -35.93 -20.67 -7.01
CA GLU A 96 -36.16 -22.08 -6.73
C GLU A 96 -37.53 -22.34 -6.12
N GLU A 97 -37.97 -21.49 -5.19
CA GLU A 97 -39.33 -21.53 -4.65
C GLU A 97 -40.38 -21.40 -5.76
N GLN A 98 -40.22 -20.43 -6.67
CA GLN A 98 -41.14 -20.24 -7.79
C GLN A 98 -41.16 -21.44 -8.74
N LYS A 99 -40.01 -22.04 -9.05
CA LYS A 99 -39.95 -23.27 -9.85
C LYS A 99 -40.76 -24.40 -9.22
N ASN A 100 -40.65 -24.57 -7.90
CA ASN A 100 -41.37 -25.60 -7.16
C ASN A 100 -42.89 -25.37 -7.19
N ILE A 101 -43.33 -24.12 -7.02
CA ILE A 101 -44.76 -23.74 -7.14
C ILE A 101 -45.29 -24.04 -8.54
N VAL A 102 -44.57 -23.59 -9.59
CA VAL A 102 -44.98 -23.81 -10.98
C VAL A 102 -45.04 -25.30 -11.30
N LYS A 103 -44.08 -26.10 -10.83
CA LYS A 103 -44.08 -27.56 -11.01
C LYS A 103 -45.29 -28.21 -10.34
N PHE A 104 -45.62 -27.79 -9.12
CA PHE A 104 -46.78 -28.31 -8.40
C PHE A 104 -48.09 -27.99 -9.14
N GLU A 105 -48.31 -26.75 -9.54
CA GLU A 105 -49.51 -26.34 -10.27
C GLU A 105 -49.58 -27.01 -11.66
N SER A 106 -48.45 -27.13 -12.37
CA SER A 106 -48.40 -27.84 -13.66
C SER A 106 -48.83 -29.31 -13.52
N ASN A 107 -48.36 -30.00 -12.48
CA ASN A 107 -48.77 -31.37 -12.21
C ASN A 107 -50.27 -31.46 -11.90
N LYS A 108 -50.80 -30.50 -11.12
CA LYS A 108 -52.23 -30.43 -10.82
C LYS A 108 -53.06 -30.24 -12.09
N PHE A 109 -52.65 -29.35 -13.00
CA PHE A 109 -53.32 -29.15 -14.28
C PHE A 109 -53.25 -30.39 -15.17
N ASN A 110 -52.08 -31.04 -15.26
CA ASN A 110 -51.93 -32.29 -16.01
C ASN A 110 -52.90 -33.37 -15.49
N ASN A 111 -53.01 -33.54 -14.17
CA ASN A 111 -53.96 -34.50 -13.59
C ASN A 111 -55.42 -34.20 -13.96
N ILE A 112 -55.81 -32.92 -14.01
CA ILE A 112 -57.16 -32.50 -14.42
C ILE A 112 -57.38 -32.79 -15.91
N ILE A 113 -56.40 -32.44 -16.76
CA ILE A 113 -56.46 -32.71 -18.19
C ILE A 113 -56.57 -34.21 -18.46
N ASP A 114 -55.75 -35.02 -17.79
CA ASP A 114 -55.73 -36.48 -17.93
C ASP A 114 -57.04 -37.11 -17.48
N PHE A 115 -57.68 -36.57 -16.43
CA PHE A 115 -59.00 -37.01 -15.98
C PHE A 115 -60.04 -36.87 -17.09
N PHE A 116 -60.18 -35.67 -17.69
CA PHE A 116 -61.17 -35.42 -18.74
C PHE A 116 -60.81 -36.06 -20.10
N ASN A 117 -59.53 -36.24 -20.40
CA ASN A 117 -59.10 -36.92 -21.63
C ASN A 117 -59.37 -38.43 -21.60
N ASN A 118 -59.37 -39.05 -20.42
CA ASN A 118 -59.69 -40.48 -20.28
C ASN A 118 -61.19 -40.78 -20.39
N ASP A 119 -62.07 -39.80 -20.19
CA ASP A 119 -63.53 -39.95 -20.36
C ASP A 119 -63.97 -40.03 -21.84
N ASN A 120 -63.13 -39.59 -22.79
CA ASN A 120 -63.45 -39.63 -24.24
C ASN A 120 -63.12 -40.98 -24.92
N LYS A 121 -62.85 -42.05 -24.15
CA LYS A 121 -62.49 -43.38 -24.66
C LYS A 121 -63.58 -44.45 -24.52
N HIS A 122 -64.83 -44.07 -24.21
CA HIS A 122 -65.97 -44.98 -24.16
C HIS A 122 -67.08 -44.58 -25.12
#